data_AF-A0A0K8MIL9-F1
#
_entry.id   AF-A0A0K8MIL9-F1
#
_cell.length_a   1.000
_cell.length_b   1.000
_cell.length_c   1.000
_cell.angle_alpha   90.00
_cell.angle_beta   90.00
_cell.angle_gamma   90.00
#
_symmetry.space_group_name_H-M   'P 1'
#
loop_
_entity.id
_entity.type
_entity.pdbx_description
1 polymer ?
#
loop_
_entity_poly.entity_id
_entity_poly.type
_entity_poly.pdbx_seq_one_letter_code
_entity_poly.pdbx_strand_id
1 'polypeptide(L)' 'MVDYDQQYPGYDLANNAGYGTAKHLAGLAKLGPCPIHRRSFSPVQEVLTK' A
#
# COMPACT_ATOMS: atom_id res chain seq x y z
N MET A 1 -10.13 4.71 -4.04
CA MET A 1 -10.15 3.89 -2.81
C MET A 1 -10.25 4.79 -1.58
N VAL A 2 -11.18 5.75 -1.57
CA VAL A 2 -11.25 6.77 -0.51
C VAL A 2 -11.66 6.15 0.83
N ASP A 3 -12.65 5.26 0.83
CA ASP A 3 -13.07 4.56 2.05
C ASP A 3 -11.96 3.66 2.64
N TYR A 4 -11.13 3.08 1.76
CA TYR A 4 -9.98 2.29 2.21
C TYR A 4 -8.83 3.16 2.72
N ASP A 5 -8.70 4.40 2.25
CA ASP A 5 -7.72 5.34 2.79
C ASP A 5 -8.06 5.74 4.22
N GLN A 6 -9.36 5.82 4.54
CA GLN A 6 -9.83 6.04 5.92
C GLN A 6 -9.57 4.82 6.82
N GLN A 7 -9.78 3.60 6.30
CA GLN A 7 -9.54 2.36 7.06
C GLN A 7 -8.04 2.01 7.18
N TYR A 8 -7.26 2.34 6.17
CA TYR A 8 -5.83 2.05 6.05
C TYR A 8 -5.07 3.34 5.67
N PRO A 9 -4.93 4.29 6.60
CA PRO A 9 -4.25 5.55 6.31
C PRO A 9 -2.75 5.35 6.09
N GLY A 10 -2.16 6.21 5.26
CA GLY A 10 -0.70 6.28 5.05
C GLY A 10 -0.19 5.71 3.73
N TYR A 11 -1.08 5.16 2.89
CA TYR A 11 -0.72 4.67 1.55
C TYR A 11 -1.22 5.57 0.42
N ASP A 12 -1.93 6.66 0.73
CA ASP A 12 -2.49 7.61 -0.25
C ASP A 12 -3.49 6.97 -1.23
N LEU A 13 -4.27 5.98 -0.76
CA LEU A 13 -5.19 5.16 -1.57
C LEU A 13 -6.31 6.00 -2.18
N ALA A 14 -6.68 7.09 -1.53
CA ALA A 14 -7.65 8.04 -2.05
C ALA A 14 -7.20 8.60 -3.43
N ASN A 15 -5.90 8.86 -3.60
CA ASN A 15 -5.35 9.50 -4.78
C ASN A 15 -4.72 8.53 -5.78
N ASN A 16 -4.12 7.44 -5.31
CA ASN A 16 -3.42 6.49 -6.19
C ASN A 16 -4.19 5.20 -6.48
N ALA A 17 -5.34 4.97 -5.83
CA ALA A 17 -6.17 3.77 -6.03
C ALA A 17 -5.41 2.42 -5.97
N GLY A 18 -4.31 2.37 -5.22
CA GLY A 18 -3.50 1.16 -5.05
C GLY A 18 -2.39 0.95 -6.09
N TYR A 19 -2.19 1.90 -7.01
CA TYR A 19 -1.04 1.88 -7.93
C TYR A 19 0.25 2.27 -7.19
N GLY A 20 1.37 1.65 -7.58
CA GLY A 20 2.70 1.79 -6.96
C GLY A 20 3.35 3.17 -7.16
N THR A 21 2.70 4.22 -6.68
CA THR A 21 3.22 5.59 -6.65
C THR A 21 4.26 5.74 -5.54
N ALA A 22 5.12 6.77 -5.62
CA ALA A 22 6.13 7.04 -4.59
C ALA A 22 5.54 7.12 -3.17
N LYS A 23 4.35 7.74 -3.02
CA LYS A 23 3.65 7.82 -1.73
C LYS A 23 3.15 6.47 -1.25
N HIS A 24 2.62 5.64 -2.15
CA HIS A 24 2.21 4.28 -1.80
C HIS A 24 3.41 3.45 -1.34
N LEU A 25 4.48 3.45 -2.13
CA LEU A 25 5.69 2.69 -1.82
C LEU A 25 6.32 3.13 -0.49
N ALA A 26 6.31 4.44 -0.19
CA ALA A 26 6.74 4.96 1.10
C ALA A 26 5.85 4.47 2.26
N GLY A 27 4.53 4.45 2.07
CA GLY A 27 3.58 3.87 3.02
C GLY A 27 3.83 2.37 3.25
N LEU A 28 4.03 1.60 2.18
CA LEU A 28 4.36 0.18 2.23
C LEU A 28 5.67 -0.08 2.98
N ALA A 29 6.71 0.71 2.72
CA ALA A 29 8.00 0.58 3.42
C ALA A 29 7.90 0.94 4.91
N LYS A 30 7.06 1.91 5.28
CA LYS A 30 6.93 2.39 6.67
C LYS A 30 5.97 1.56 7.52
N LEU A 31 4.85 1.14 6.96
CA LEU A 31 3.73 0.51 7.68
C LEU A 31 3.61 -0.99 7.38
N GLY A 32 4.32 -1.49 6.36
CA GLY A 32 4.08 -2.82 5.81
C GLY A 32 2.79 -2.87 4.99
N PRO A 33 2.42 -4.03 4.43
CA PRO A 33 1.18 -4.16 3.67
C PRO A 33 -0.05 -4.43 4.54
N CYS A 34 -1.17 -3.79 4.21
CA CYS A 34 -2.47 -4.02 4.86
C CYS A 34 -3.31 -5.12 4.16
N PRO A 35 -4.43 -5.59 4.74
CA PRO A 35 -5.21 -6.73 4.24
C PRO A 35 -5.69 -6.64 2.79
N ILE A 36 -5.92 -5.44 2.27
CA ILE A 36 -6.37 -5.22 0.88
C ILE A 36 -5.23 -5.28 -0.15
N HIS A 37 -3.97 -5.33 0.30
CA HIS A 37 -2.83 -5.44 -0.60
C HIS A 37 -2.72 -6.83 -1.21
N ARG A 38 -2.49 -6.85 -2.52
CA ARG A 38 -2.22 -8.08 -3.27
C ARG A 38 -0.80 -8.55 -2.99
N ARG A 39 -0.66 -9.54 -2.12
CA ARG A 39 0.65 -10.06 -1.67
C ARG A 39 1.52 -10.65 -2.78
N SER A 40 0.94 -11.03 -3.92
CA SER A 40 1.67 -11.54 -5.08
C SER A 40 2.29 -10.45 -5.97
N PHE A 41 2.02 -9.17 -5.70
CA PHE A 41 2.56 -8.07 -6.50
C PHE A 41 3.92 -7.65 -5.95
N SER A 42 4.91 -7.46 -6.85
CA SER A 42 6.32 -7.19 -6.50
C SER A 42 6.52 -6.24 -5.32
N PRO A 43 5.97 -5.00 -5.31
CA PRO A 43 6.25 -4.07 -4.22
C PRO A 43 5.69 -4.52 -2.86
N VAL A 44 4.65 -5.36 -2.85
CA VAL A 44 4.06 -5.91 -1.63
C VAL A 44 4.84 -7.14 -1.18
N GLN A 45 5.20 -8.01 -2.13
CA GLN A 45 5.99 -9.20 -1.87
C GLN A 45 7.36 -8.85 -1.31
N GLU A 46 8.05 -7.88 -1.90
CA GLU A 46 9.39 -7.43 -1.49
C GLU A 46 9.42 -6.94 -0.03
N VAL A 47 8.35 -6.32 0.44
CA VAL A 47 8.21 -5.87 1.83
C VAL A 47 7.91 -7.03 2.78
N LEU A 48 7.27 -8.10 2.31
CA LEU A 48 6.97 -9.31 3.11
C LEU A 48 8.13 -10.30 3.19
N THR A 49 9.01 -10.30 2.21
CA THR A 49 10.16 -11.23 2.13
C THR A 49 11.46 -10.64 2.71
N LYS A 50 11.42 -9.39 3.16
CA LYS A 50 12.51 -8.75 3.92
C LYS A 50 12.37 -9.03 5.41
#